data_AF-S4MYT4-F1
#
_entry.id   AF-S4MYT4-F1
#
_cell.length_a   1.000
_cell.length_b   1.000
_cell.length_c   1.000
_cell.angle_alpha   90.00
_cell.angle_beta   90.00
_cell.angle_gamma   90.00
#
_symmetry.space_group_name_H-M   'P 1'
#
loop_
_entity.id
_entity.type
_entity.pdbx_description
1 polymer ?
#
loop_
_entity_poly.entity_id
_entity_poly.type
_entity_poly.pdbx_seq_one_letter_code
_entity_poly.pdbx_strand_id
1 'polypeptide(L)'
;MNASCSWPTRCGGTVRGLRGPSDVVIGPNGPQFLEFNVSGALCGAVEVHCRMDVWHKLYASAGRVPFTSPDPFAARTRMFEDLCAELGAEPRVALLGSARDQGGFTRYFDLQTDYFNRHGLTARFFEPEDLHEAWDCPPHLRYPLGLRDFTIPDWEALGLDTAPVQAAVDAGCLLVGTQTSTFLSSKLTMGLLSEGAVDERAERNLVDTYCRGRESCPTGGRTGTAARSTSSSTPWPTASPWCSRRASE
;
A
#
# COMPACT_ATOMS: atom_id res chain seq x y z
N MET A 1 35.43 31.43 -4.39
CA MET A 1 34.70 30.44 -5.19
C MET A 1 33.68 29.78 -4.27
N ASN A 2 32.46 30.33 -4.22
CA ASN A 2 31.36 29.78 -3.42
C ASN A 2 30.37 29.17 -4.40
N ALA A 3 30.25 27.85 -4.40
CA ALA A 3 29.20 27.15 -5.14
C ALA A 3 27.94 27.15 -4.26
N SER A 4 26.97 27.99 -4.62
CA SER A 4 25.61 27.90 -4.11
C SER A 4 24.84 26.84 -4.90
N CYS A 5 24.54 25.71 -4.28
CA CYS A 5 23.55 24.79 -4.83
C CYS A 5 22.14 25.36 -4.59
N SER A 6 21.56 25.94 -5.65
CA SER A 6 20.12 26.26 -5.69
C SER A 6 19.35 25.02 -6.13
N TRP A 7 18.45 24.52 -5.28
CA TRP A 7 17.43 23.54 -5.65
C TRP A 7 16.34 24.23 -6.49
N PRO A 8 15.93 23.68 -7.65
CA PRO A 8 14.82 24.26 -8.41
C PRO A 8 13.48 23.96 -7.71
N THR A 9 12.82 25.01 -7.23
CA THR A 9 11.47 25.01 -6.61
C THR A 9 10.33 24.85 -7.63
N ARG A 10 10.38 23.85 -8.53
CA ARG A 10 9.29 23.58 -9.50
C ARG A 10 8.65 22.21 -9.32
N CYS A 11 7.94 22.01 -8.21
CA CYS A 11 6.86 21.03 -8.10
C CYS A 11 5.70 21.66 -7.32
N GLY A 12 4.97 22.57 -7.95
CA GLY A 12 3.78 23.23 -7.40
C GLY A 12 2.46 22.49 -7.69
N GLY A 13 2.52 21.23 -8.13
CA GLY A 13 1.33 20.39 -8.34
C GLY A 13 1.12 19.48 -7.13
N THR A 14 -0.06 19.57 -6.50
CA THR A 14 -0.45 18.62 -5.45
C THR A 14 -0.94 17.35 -6.14
N VAL A 15 -0.03 16.42 -6.42
CA VAL A 15 -0.40 15.13 -7.01
C VAL A 15 -1.24 14.33 -6.01
N ARG A 16 -2.54 14.14 -6.31
CA ARG A 16 -3.49 13.40 -5.47
C ARG A 16 -3.71 12.01 -6.06
N GLY A 17 -2.90 11.03 -5.65
CA GLY A 17 -2.90 9.69 -6.27
C GLY A 17 -2.76 8.51 -5.32
N LEU A 18 -3.20 8.62 -4.07
CA LEU A 18 -3.06 7.53 -3.09
C LEU A 18 -4.34 6.69 -2.99
N ARG A 19 -4.29 5.46 -3.51
CA ARG A 19 -5.29 4.42 -3.31
C ARG A 19 -4.59 3.17 -2.74
N GLY A 20 -4.64 3.02 -1.42
CA GLY A 20 -4.15 1.83 -0.71
C GLY A 20 -5.31 0.99 -0.18
N PRO A 21 -5.15 -0.33 0.01
CA PRO A 21 -6.14 -1.12 0.71
C PRO A 21 -6.16 -0.75 2.19
N SER A 22 -7.36 -0.78 2.77
CA SER A 22 -7.57 -0.64 4.21
C SER A 22 -8.03 -1.98 4.77
N ASP A 23 -7.41 -2.39 5.88
CA ASP A 23 -7.86 -3.58 6.60
C ASP A 23 -9.04 -3.20 7.47
N VAL A 24 -10.14 -3.93 7.35
CA VAL A 24 -11.41 -3.62 8.01
C VAL A 24 -11.90 -4.83 8.78
N VAL A 25 -12.30 -4.62 10.04
CA VAL A 25 -13.07 -5.58 10.82
C VAL A 25 -14.54 -5.14 10.85
N ILE A 26 -15.47 -6.08 10.64
CA ILE A 26 -16.90 -5.80 10.73
C ILE A 26 -17.40 -6.31 12.07
N GLY A 27 -17.68 -5.39 12.99
CA GLY A 27 -18.24 -5.68 14.31
C GLY A 27 -19.74 -5.37 14.40
N PRO A 28 -20.35 -5.51 15.59
CA PRO A 28 -21.76 -5.18 15.83
C PRO A 28 -22.12 -3.71 15.48
N ASN A 29 -21.13 -2.82 15.51
CA ASN A 29 -21.28 -1.40 15.21
C ASN A 29 -20.92 -1.05 13.75
N GLY A 30 -20.72 -2.05 12.89
CA GLY A 30 -20.31 -1.87 11.50
C GLY A 30 -18.80 -2.02 11.27
N PRO A 31 -18.31 -1.65 10.06
CA PRO A 31 -16.90 -1.76 9.69
C PRO A 31 -16.04 -0.79 10.50
N GLN A 32 -14.83 -1.21 10.87
CA GLN A 32 -13.81 -0.41 11.55
C GLN A 32 -12.46 -0.64 10.88
N PHE A 33 -11.72 0.44 10.60
CA PHE A 33 -10.38 0.37 10.06
C PHE A 33 -9.40 -0.10 11.12
N LEU A 34 -8.66 -1.15 10.79
CA LEU A 34 -7.52 -1.65 11.56
C LEU A 34 -6.23 -0.99 11.12
N GLU A 35 -6.08 -0.81 9.81
CA GLU A 35 -4.85 -0.33 9.19
C GLU A 35 -5.14 0.30 7.82
N PHE A 36 -4.35 1.31 7.46
CA PHE A 36 -4.29 1.85 6.10
C PHE A 36 -2.97 1.43 5.49
N ASN A 37 -2.98 0.50 4.55
CA ASN A 37 -1.74 0.07 3.90
C ASN A 37 -1.41 1.04 2.77
N VAL A 38 -0.66 2.07 3.14
CA VAL A 38 -0.28 3.16 2.26
C VAL A 38 1.15 2.92 1.79
N SER A 39 1.30 2.49 0.54
CA SER A 39 2.53 1.91 -0.06
C SER A 39 2.86 0.49 0.44
N GLY A 40 3.38 -0.36 -0.45
CA GLY A 40 3.83 -1.71 -0.07
C GLY A 40 2.72 -2.67 0.34
N ALA A 41 1.46 -2.43 -0.08
CA ALA A 41 0.43 -3.46 -0.05
C ALA A 41 0.72 -4.51 -1.13
N LEU A 42 1.82 -5.24 -0.89
CA LEU A 42 2.29 -6.36 -1.68
C LEU A 42 1.11 -7.31 -1.87
N CYS A 43 0.99 -7.88 -3.07
CA CYS A 43 0.00 -8.92 -3.36
C CYS A 43 -1.47 -8.46 -3.43
N GLY A 44 -1.90 -7.43 -2.68
CA GLY A 44 -3.31 -7.14 -2.45
C GLY A 44 -4.16 -6.97 -3.72
N ALA A 45 -3.72 -6.14 -4.68
CA ALA A 45 -4.48 -5.94 -5.92
C ALA A 45 -4.52 -7.19 -6.80
N VAL A 46 -3.40 -7.90 -6.94
CA VAL A 46 -3.32 -9.11 -7.77
C VAL A 46 -4.14 -10.24 -7.12
N GLU A 47 -4.03 -10.42 -5.81
CA GLU A 47 -4.81 -11.42 -5.08
C GLU A 47 -6.31 -11.16 -5.20
N VAL A 48 -6.75 -9.92 -4.99
CA VAL A 48 -8.17 -9.55 -5.13
C VAL A 48 -8.62 -9.75 -6.57
N HIS A 49 -7.84 -9.33 -7.56
CA HIS A 49 -8.15 -9.54 -8.97
C HIS A 49 -8.33 -11.04 -9.29
N CYS A 50 -7.36 -11.88 -8.92
CA CYS A 50 -7.41 -13.32 -9.16
C CYS A 50 -8.56 -14.01 -8.40
N ARG A 51 -8.78 -13.66 -7.13
CA ARG A 51 -9.87 -14.25 -6.34
C ARG A 51 -11.23 -13.85 -6.89
N MET A 52 -11.41 -12.60 -7.30
CA MET A 52 -12.66 -12.15 -7.91
C MET A 52 -12.93 -12.80 -9.26
N ASP A 53 -11.90 -13.04 -10.07
CA ASP A 53 -12.05 -13.80 -11.33
C ASP A 53 -12.54 -15.24 -11.08
N VAL A 54 -11.94 -15.94 -10.10
CA VAL A 54 -12.40 -17.28 -9.69
C VAL A 54 -13.81 -17.22 -9.12
N TRP A 55 -14.10 -16.24 -8.26
CA TRP A 55 -15.42 -16.05 -7.66
C TRP A 55 -16.50 -15.86 -8.73
N HIS A 56 -16.26 -14.97 -9.70
CA HIS A 56 -17.20 -14.74 -10.80
C HIS A 56 -17.45 -16.02 -11.59
N LYS A 57 -16.41 -16.80 -11.90
CA LYS A 57 -16.55 -18.08 -12.62
C LYS A 57 -17.39 -19.09 -11.85
N LEU A 58 -17.17 -19.22 -10.54
CA LEU A 58 -17.90 -20.17 -9.69
C LEU A 58 -19.39 -19.84 -9.57
N TYR A 59 -19.74 -18.55 -9.51
CA TYR A 59 -21.12 -18.10 -9.28
C TYR A 59 -21.84 -17.62 -10.53
N ALA A 60 -21.19 -17.60 -11.71
CA ALA A 60 -21.81 -17.17 -12.97
C ALA A 60 -23.04 -18.01 -13.34
N SER A 61 -23.02 -19.32 -13.06
CA SER A 61 -24.14 -20.24 -13.38
C SER A 61 -25.33 -20.08 -12.43
N ALA A 62 -25.13 -19.51 -11.24
CA ALA A 62 -26.18 -19.29 -10.25
C ALA A 62 -27.05 -18.05 -10.55
N GLY A 63 -26.80 -17.35 -11.66
CA GLY A 63 -27.59 -16.19 -12.11
C GLY A 63 -27.43 -14.93 -11.24
N ARG A 64 -26.69 -15.00 -10.14
CA ARG A 64 -26.37 -13.86 -9.28
C ARG A 64 -25.01 -14.06 -8.61
N VAL A 65 -24.09 -13.13 -8.86
CA VAL A 65 -22.90 -12.99 -8.04
C VAL A 65 -23.31 -12.25 -6.76
N PRO A 66 -23.19 -12.85 -5.57
CA PRO A 66 -23.70 -12.25 -4.34
C PRO A 66 -22.90 -11.02 -3.89
N PHE A 67 -21.65 -10.88 -4.33
CA PHE A 67 -20.76 -9.77 -4.02
C PHE A 67 -20.06 -9.28 -5.28
N THR A 68 -19.92 -7.98 -5.42
CA THR A 68 -19.11 -7.36 -6.47
C THR A 68 -18.06 -6.48 -5.82
N SER A 69 -16.92 -6.33 -6.51
CA SER A 69 -15.86 -5.41 -6.13
C SER A 69 -15.37 -4.73 -7.41
N PRO A 70 -15.04 -3.43 -7.38
CA PRO A 70 -14.28 -2.82 -8.46
C PRO A 70 -13.00 -3.63 -8.74
N ASP A 71 -12.64 -3.79 -10.01
CA ASP A 71 -11.39 -4.43 -10.39
C ASP A 71 -10.22 -3.55 -9.91
N PRO A 72 -9.37 -4.04 -8.99
CA PRO A 72 -8.26 -3.24 -8.48
C PRO A 72 -7.24 -2.91 -9.57
N PHE A 73 -7.12 -3.74 -10.61
CA PHE A 73 -6.27 -3.42 -11.76
C PHE A 73 -6.84 -2.27 -12.57
N ALA A 74 -8.14 -2.27 -12.89
CA ALA A 74 -8.80 -1.16 -13.57
C ALA A 74 -8.64 0.16 -12.79
N ALA A 75 -8.82 0.11 -11.46
CA ALA A 75 -8.63 1.27 -10.59
C ALA A 75 -7.19 1.81 -10.63
N ARG A 76 -6.18 0.92 -10.64
CA ARG A 76 -4.76 1.30 -10.77
C ARG A 76 -4.45 1.84 -12.17
N THR A 77 -4.95 1.22 -13.23
CA THR A 77 -4.77 1.71 -14.62
C THR A 77 -5.26 3.15 -14.74
N ARG A 78 -6.50 3.42 -14.32
CA ARG A 78 -7.07 4.77 -14.35
C ARG A 78 -6.26 5.76 -13.53
N MET A 79 -5.80 5.37 -12.34
CA MET A 79 -4.95 6.21 -11.51
C MET A 79 -3.66 6.60 -12.24
N PHE A 80 -2.98 5.64 -12.89
CA PHE A 80 -1.75 5.93 -13.64
C PHE A 80 -2.00 6.76 -14.89
N GLU A 81 -3.11 6.54 -15.61
CA GLU A 81 -3.52 7.38 -16.74
C GLU A 81 -3.75 8.82 -16.31
N ASP A 82 -4.52 9.03 -15.22
CA ASP A 82 -4.78 10.35 -14.65
C ASP A 82 -3.46 11.05 -14.25
N LEU A 83 -2.53 10.32 -13.64
CA LEU A 83 -1.21 10.84 -13.26
C LEU A 83 -0.33 11.18 -14.48
N CYS A 84 -0.28 10.31 -15.49
CA CYS A 84 0.45 10.59 -16.72
C CYS A 84 -0.12 11.82 -17.44
N ALA A 85 -1.45 11.96 -17.47
CA ALA A 85 -2.11 13.13 -18.03
C ALA A 85 -1.77 14.42 -17.24
N GLU A 86 -1.77 14.37 -15.90
CA GLU A 86 -1.37 15.50 -15.05
C GLU A 86 0.08 15.92 -15.29
N LEU A 87 0.98 14.95 -15.51
CA LEU A 87 2.39 15.19 -15.79
C LEU A 87 2.68 15.57 -17.25
N GLY A 88 1.67 15.48 -18.14
CA GLY A 88 1.87 15.66 -19.58
C GLY A 88 2.84 14.63 -20.18
N ALA A 89 2.80 13.39 -19.67
CA ALA A 89 3.71 12.32 -20.05
C ALA A 89 2.96 11.15 -20.72
N GLU A 90 3.70 10.33 -21.48
CA GLU A 90 3.17 9.09 -22.07
C GLU A 90 2.71 8.12 -20.97
N PRO A 91 1.63 7.32 -21.19
CA PRO A 91 1.11 6.37 -20.23
C PRO A 91 2.06 5.16 -20.07
N ARG A 92 3.14 5.37 -19.33
CA ARG A 92 4.23 4.41 -19.06
C ARG A 92 4.45 4.26 -17.57
N VAL A 93 4.46 3.02 -17.06
CA VAL A 93 4.64 2.72 -15.62
C VAL A 93 5.67 1.62 -15.40
N ALA A 94 6.69 1.91 -14.58
CA ALA A 94 7.64 0.92 -14.09
C ALA A 94 7.07 0.21 -12.86
N LEU A 95 6.87 -1.11 -12.91
CA LEU A 95 6.54 -1.89 -11.72
C LEU A 95 7.85 -2.28 -11.05
N LEU A 96 8.12 -1.73 -9.87
CA LEU A 96 9.36 -1.93 -9.15
C LEU A 96 9.14 -2.85 -7.96
N GLY A 97 9.81 -3.99 -7.97
CA GLY A 97 9.77 -5.01 -6.92
C GLY A 97 10.97 -5.93 -7.03
N SER A 98 10.96 -7.04 -6.31
CA SER A 98 11.95 -8.10 -6.52
C SER A 98 11.32 -9.49 -6.47
N ALA A 99 11.65 -10.34 -7.42
CA ALA A 99 11.31 -11.75 -7.38
C ALA A 99 11.90 -12.43 -6.13
N ARG A 100 13.07 -11.97 -5.64
CA ARG A 100 13.67 -12.50 -4.39
C ARG A 100 12.76 -12.29 -3.18
N ASP A 101 12.14 -11.13 -3.10
CA ASP A 101 11.14 -10.79 -2.07
C ASP A 101 9.86 -11.62 -2.22
N GLN A 102 9.57 -12.08 -3.44
CA GLN A 102 8.40 -12.92 -3.77
C GLN A 102 8.73 -14.42 -3.87
N GLY A 103 9.80 -14.88 -3.19
CA GLY A 103 10.16 -16.31 -3.15
C GLY A 103 10.67 -16.88 -4.48
N GLY A 104 11.21 -16.03 -5.35
CA GLY A 104 11.74 -16.37 -6.67
C GLY A 104 10.74 -16.32 -7.82
N PHE A 105 9.50 -15.84 -7.58
CA PHE A 105 8.44 -15.83 -8.60
C PHE A 105 8.15 -14.43 -9.12
N THR A 106 8.04 -14.29 -10.45
CA THR A 106 7.66 -13.02 -11.12
C THR A 106 6.17 -12.94 -11.44
N ARG A 107 5.44 -14.06 -11.36
CA ARG A 107 4.04 -14.19 -11.82
C ARG A 107 3.13 -13.07 -11.32
N TYR A 108 3.37 -12.62 -10.09
CA TYR A 108 2.65 -11.51 -9.49
C TYR A 108 2.78 -10.22 -10.32
N PHE A 109 4.01 -9.85 -10.68
CA PHE A 109 4.29 -8.69 -11.53
C PHE A 109 3.80 -8.91 -12.96
N ASP A 110 4.01 -10.11 -13.51
CA ASP A 110 3.63 -10.46 -14.88
C ASP A 110 2.13 -10.26 -15.11
N LEU A 111 1.27 -10.72 -14.19
CA LEU A 111 -0.18 -10.54 -14.27
C LEU A 111 -0.60 -9.07 -14.33
N GLN A 112 0.05 -8.22 -13.53
CA GLN A 112 -0.26 -6.80 -13.48
C GLN A 112 0.26 -6.06 -14.71
N THR A 113 1.49 -6.37 -15.15
CA THR A 113 2.08 -5.85 -16.39
C THR A 113 1.25 -6.23 -17.61
N ASP A 114 0.83 -7.49 -17.73
CA ASP A 114 -0.01 -7.97 -18.82
C ASP A 114 -1.38 -7.30 -18.84
N TYR A 115 -1.96 -7.02 -17.66
CA TYR A 115 -3.22 -6.29 -17.59
C TYR A 115 -3.03 -4.85 -18.09
N PHE A 116 -2.04 -4.12 -17.57
CA PHE A 116 -1.78 -2.73 -17.95
C PHE A 116 -1.53 -2.60 -19.45
N ASN A 117 -0.67 -3.44 -20.02
CA ASN A 117 -0.34 -3.42 -21.44
C ASN A 117 -1.57 -3.67 -22.33
N ARG A 118 -2.47 -4.59 -21.93
CA ARG A 118 -3.72 -4.85 -22.67
C ARG A 118 -4.73 -3.70 -22.60
N HIS A 119 -4.56 -2.76 -21.67
CA HIS A 119 -5.46 -1.63 -21.45
C HIS A 119 -4.80 -0.29 -21.79
N GLY A 120 -3.78 -0.28 -22.65
CA GLY A 120 -3.19 0.96 -23.18
C GLY A 120 -2.16 1.64 -22.27
N LEU A 121 -1.87 1.06 -21.10
CA LEU A 121 -0.84 1.53 -20.17
C LEU A 121 0.43 0.70 -20.38
N THR A 122 1.45 1.28 -21.01
CA THR A 122 2.72 0.58 -21.24
C THR A 122 3.40 0.31 -19.91
N ALA A 123 3.56 -0.96 -19.55
CA ALA A 123 4.09 -1.38 -18.27
C ALA A 123 5.21 -2.40 -18.44
N ARG A 124 6.19 -2.34 -17.52
CA ARG A 124 7.26 -3.33 -17.41
C ARG A 124 7.65 -3.51 -15.95
N PHE A 125 7.92 -4.76 -15.56
CA PHE A 125 8.54 -5.09 -14.29
C PHE A 125 10.04 -4.85 -14.34
N PHE A 126 10.58 -4.26 -13.27
CA PHE A 126 12.00 -4.02 -13.07
C PHE A 126 12.42 -4.56 -11.70
N GLU A 127 13.45 -5.40 -11.72
CA GLU A 127 14.28 -5.65 -10.54
C GLU A 127 15.07 -4.38 -10.18
N PRO A 128 15.55 -4.24 -8.94
CA PRO A 128 16.35 -3.08 -8.52
C PRO A 128 17.55 -2.85 -9.43
N GLU A 129 18.26 -3.92 -9.83
CA GLU A 129 19.47 -3.86 -10.64
C GLU A 129 19.19 -3.38 -12.08
N ASP A 130 18.01 -3.69 -12.60
CA ASP A 130 17.60 -3.36 -13.97
C ASP A 130 16.83 -2.04 -14.07
N LEU A 131 16.50 -1.41 -12.93
CA LEU A 131 15.66 -0.22 -12.89
C LEU A 131 16.23 0.95 -13.69
N HIS A 132 17.55 1.01 -13.88
CA HIS A 132 18.21 2.03 -14.69
C HIS A 132 17.68 2.10 -16.12
N GLU A 133 17.26 0.98 -16.71
CA GLU A 133 16.66 0.95 -18.04
C GLU A 133 15.35 1.76 -18.13
N ALA A 134 14.69 2.02 -17.00
CA ALA A 134 13.47 2.81 -16.95
C ALA A 134 13.70 4.30 -17.26
N TRP A 135 14.91 4.82 -17.03
CA TRP A 135 15.25 6.23 -17.27
C TRP A 135 16.43 6.43 -18.23
N ASP A 136 17.36 5.47 -18.32
CA ASP A 136 18.53 5.48 -19.23
C ASP A 136 18.14 5.00 -20.63
N CYS A 137 17.12 5.64 -21.18
CA CYS A 137 16.63 5.40 -22.53
C CYS A 137 16.20 6.74 -23.18
N PRO A 138 15.97 6.76 -24.50
CA PRO A 138 15.45 7.94 -25.19
C PRO A 138 14.22 8.54 -24.46
N PRO A 139 14.09 9.87 -24.36
CA PRO A 139 13.06 10.50 -23.52
C PRO A 139 11.62 9.98 -23.72
N HIS A 140 11.24 9.66 -24.96
CA HIS A 140 9.91 9.14 -25.32
C HIS A 140 9.67 7.68 -24.91
N LEU A 141 10.70 6.96 -24.45
CA LEU A 141 10.61 5.58 -23.97
C LEU A 141 10.70 5.46 -22.45
N ARG A 142 11.04 6.56 -21.76
CA ARG A 142 11.21 6.60 -20.30
C ARG A 142 9.91 6.30 -19.57
N TYR A 143 10.05 5.82 -18.34
CA TYR A 143 8.95 5.54 -17.43
C TYR A 143 8.85 6.69 -16.40
N PRO A 144 7.97 7.68 -16.62
CA PRO A 144 7.84 8.84 -15.74
C PRO A 144 7.24 8.47 -14.37
N LEU A 145 6.51 7.36 -14.30
CA LEU A 145 5.85 6.86 -13.11
C LEU A 145 6.38 5.47 -12.75
N GLY A 146 6.46 5.18 -11.44
CA GLY A 146 6.72 3.84 -10.94
C GLY A 146 5.72 3.42 -9.87
N LEU A 147 5.32 2.15 -9.88
CA LEU A 147 4.64 1.51 -8.76
C LEU A 147 5.69 0.90 -7.84
N ARG A 148 5.82 1.44 -6.63
CA ARG A 148 6.70 0.89 -5.60
C ARG A 148 6.02 -0.30 -4.91
N ASP A 149 6.47 -1.51 -5.21
CA ASP A 149 5.93 -2.75 -4.63
C ASP A 149 6.97 -3.44 -3.75
N PHE A 150 7.40 -2.72 -2.72
CA PHE A 150 8.28 -3.19 -1.66
C PHE A 150 8.28 -2.25 -0.45
N THR A 151 8.85 -2.73 0.67
CA THR A 151 9.24 -1.89 1.80
C THR A 151 10.77 -1.89 1.94
N ILE A 152 11.33 -0.75 2.37
CA ILE A 152 12.78 -0.63 2.59
C ILE A 152 13.27 -1.67 3.62
N PRO A 153 12.60 -1.88 4.78
CA PRO A 153 13.03 -2.90 5.73
C PRO A 153 13.06 -4.32 5.16
N ASP A 154 12.08 -4.71 4.32
CA ASP A 154 12.05 -6.06 3.72
C ASP A 154 13.22 -6.24 2.75
N TRP A 155 13.51 -5.22 1.94
CA TRP A 155 14.66 -5.22 1.03
C TRP A 155 16.00 -5.22 1.77
N GLU A 156 16.15 -4.44 2.84
CA GLU A 156 17.33 -4.46 3.69
C GLU A 156 17.57 -5.84 4.30
N ALA A 157 16.51 -6.51 4.78
CA ALA A 157 16.59 -7.86 5.33
C ALA A 157 17.05 -8.90 4.29
N LEU A 158 16.77 -8.66 3.01
CA LEU A 158 17.20 -9.47 1.87
C LEU A 158 18.55 -9.04 1.28
N GLY A 159 19.17 -7.98 1.80
CA GLY A 159 20.42 -7.42 1.29
C GLY A 159 20.27 -6.77 -0.09
N LEU A 160 19.08 -6.29 -0.44
CA LEU A 160 18.80 -5.60 -1.69
C LEU A 160 19.18 -4.12 -1.60
N ASP A 161 19.96 -3.66 -2.57
CA ASP A 161 20.39 -2.27 -2.64
C ASP A 161 19.24 -1.36 -3.09
N THR A 162 18.96 -0.32 -2.31
CA THR A 162 17.96 0.71 -2.64
C THR A 162 18.53 1.87 -3.45
N ALA A 163 19.85 1.95 -3.66
CA ALA A 163 20.48 3.01 -4.43
C ALA A 163 19.90 3.19 -5.86
N PRO A 164 19.55 2.12 -6.61
CA PRO A 164 18.89 2.27 -7.91
C PRO A 164 17.53 2.99 -7.82
N VAL A 165 16.80 2.81 -6.71
CA VAL A 165 15.52 3.49 -6.47
C VAL A 165 15.73 4.99 -6.29
N GLN A 166 16.74 5.37 -5.51
CA GLN A 166 17.09 6.78 -5.33
C GLN A 166 17.53 7.41 -6.66
N ALA A 167 18.35 6.70 -7.45
CA ALA A 167 18.77 7.16 -8.77
C ALA A 167 17.58 7.39 -9.72
N ALA A 168 16.56 6.52 -9.68
CA ALA A 168 15.32 6.71 -10.46
C ALA A 168 14.59 8.01 -10.07
N VAL A 169 14.46 8.27 -8.77
CA VAL A 169 13.83 9.48 -8.24
C VAL A 169 14.62 10.72 -8.63
N ASP A 170 15.95 10.68 -8.51
CA ASP A 170 16.85 11.78 -8.90
C ASP A 170 16.79 12.05 -10.42
N ALA A 171 16.51 11.02 -11.23
CA ALA A 171 16.26 11.13 -12.67
C ALA A 171 14.84 11.63 -13.02
N GLY A 172 14.00 11.91 -12.03
CA GLY A 172 12.66 12.47 -12.20
C GLY A 172 11.53 11.44 -12.29
N CYS A 173 11.79 10.16 -11.95
CA CYS A 173 10.72 9.16 -11.86
C CYS A 173 9.88 9.40 -10.60
N LEU A 174 8.57 9.54 -10.76
CA LEU A 174 7.63 9.64 -9.64
C LEU A 174 7.21 8.23 -9.19
N LEU A 175 7.72 7.80 -8.04
CA LEU A 175 7.31 6.54 -7.43
C LEU A 175 6.05 6.72 -6.59
N VAL A 176 4.95 6.09 -7.01
CA VAL A 176 3.68 6.05 -6.28
C VAL A 176 3.84 5.21 -5.02
N GLY A 177 3.34 5.74 -3.90
CA GLY A 177 3.64 5.24 -2.56
C GLY A 177 4.88 5.90 -1.98
N THR A 178 4.88 7.25 -1.92
CA THR A 178 6.00 8.04 -1.41
C THR A 178 6.30 7.69 0.05
N GLN A 179 7.53 7.95 0.51
CA GLN A 179 7.87 7.75 1.94
C GLN A 179 6.91 8.50 2.87
N THR A 180 6.46 9.70 2.46
CA THR A 180 5.47 10.47 3.23
C THR A 180 4.14 9.72 3.37
N SER A 181 3.75 8.96 2.34
CA SER A 181 2.55 8.15 2.38
C SER A 181 2.66 7.01 3.39
N THR A 182 3.87 6.48 3.65
CA THR A 182 4.11 5.46 4.68
C THR A 182 3.83 5.98 6.09
N PHE A 183 3.87 7.30 6.34
CA PHE A 183 3.41 7.82 7.64
C PHE A 183 1.91 7.59 7.85
N LEU A 184 1.10 7.56 6.79
CA LEU A 184 -0.33 7.29 6.89
C LEU A 184 -0.63 5.83 7.27
N SER A 185 0.31 4.90 7.04
CA SER A 185 0.15 3.51 7.49
C SER A 185 0.51 3.27 8.94
N SER A 186 1.09 4.25 9.64
CA SER A 186 1.49 4.06 11.02
C SER A 186 0.29 4.02 11.96
N LYS A 187 0.25 3.02 12.85
CA LYS A 187 -0.75 2.92 13.93
C LYS A 187 -0.72 4.14 14.85
N LEU A 188 0.43 4.81 14.95
CA LEU A 188 0.56 6.07 15.66
C LEU A 188 -0.25 7.17 14.96
N THR A 189 -0.14 7.31 13.64
CA THR A 189 -0.91 8.27 12.86
C THR A 189 -2.41 8.01 13.00
N MET A 190 -2.85 6.75 12.92
CA MET A 190 -4.25 6.42 13.20
C MET A 190 -4.69 6.80 14.62
N GLY A 191 -3.82 6.58 15.62
CA GLY A 191 -4.06 7.03 17.00
C GLY A 191 -4.22 8.55 17.10
N LEU A 192 -3.30 9.32 16.49
CA LEU A 192 -3.38 10.78 16.46
C LEU A 192 -4.66 11.27 15.76
N LEU A 193 -5.03 10.65 14.64
CA LEU A 193 -6.30 10.94 13.95
C LEU A 193 -7.48 10.71 14.90
N SER A 194 -7.51 9.57 15.62
CA SER A 194 -8.58 9.24 16.57
C SER A 194 -8.68 10.18 17.77
N GLU A 195 -7.61 10.91 18.10
CA GLU A 195 -7.58 11.93 19.16
C GLU A 195 -8.05 13.31 18.67
N GLY A 196 -8.51 13.42 17.42
CA GLY A 196 -9.08 14.64 16.86
C GLY A 196 -8.08 15.56 16.17
N ALA A 197 -6.91 15.06 15.76
CA ALA A 197 -5.87 15.83 15.07
C ALA A 197 -6.23 16.27 13.62
N VAL A 198 -7.48 16.13 13.19
CA VAL A 198 -8.01 16.58 11.89
C VAL A 198 -8.84 17.84 12.07
N ASP A 199 -8.57 18.85 11.25
CA ASP A 199 -9.19 20.18 11.36
C ASP A 199 -10.58 20.25 10.71
N GLU A 200 -10.85 19.42 9.70
CA GLU A 200 -12.11 19.46 8.97
C GLU A 200 -13.20 18.59 9.60
N ARG A 201 -14.43 19.11 9.67
CA ARG A 201 -15.57 18.40 10.27
C ARG A 201 -15.92 17.11 9.54
N ALA A 202 -15.78 17.08 8.22
CA ALA A 202 -16.07 15.89 7.41
C ALA A 202 -15.07 14.76 7.70
N GLU A 203 -13.79 15.10 7.83
CA GLU A 203 -12.72 14.16 8.18
C GLU A 203 -12.91 13.62 9.60
N ARG A 204 -13.25 14.49 10.57
CA ARG A 204 -13.60 14.08 11.93
C ARG A 204 -14.74 13.07 11.95
N ASN A 205 -15.84 13.34 11.24
CA ASN A 205 -16.97 12.41 11.17
C ASN A 205 -16.57 11.03 10.63
N LEU A 206 -15.68 10.99 9.63
CA LEU A 206 -15.17 9.74 9.07
C LEU A 206 -14.33 8.98 10.10
N VAL A 207 -13.40 9.67 10.77
CA VAL A 207 -12.56 9.10 11.82
C VAL A 207 -13.42 8.58 12.99
N ASP A 208 -14.38 9.35 13.49
CA ASP A 208 -15.26 8.96 14.60
C ASP A 208 -16.12 7.73 14.27
N THR A 209 -16.46 7.57 12.99
CA THR A 209 -17.27 6.46 12.50
C THR A 209 -16.45 5.18 12.36
N TYR A 210 -15.25 5.26 11.79
CA TYR A 210 -14.52 4.07 11.32
C TYR A 210 -13.19 3.80 12.04
N CYS A 211 -12.62 4.73 12.81
CA CYS A 211 -11.32 4.60 13.47
C CYS A 211 -11.48 4.54 14.99
N ARG A 212 -12.29 3.59 15.52
CA ARG A 212 -12.48 3.48 16.97
C ARG A 212 -11.41 2.63 17.65
N GLY A 213 -10.52 3.31 18.37
CA GLY A 213 -9.62 2.73 19.37
C GLY A 213 -8.68 3.82 19.87
N ARG A 214 -8.58 4.19 21.14
CA ARG A 214 -8.72 3.43 22.39
C ARG A 214 -9.36 4.31 23.45
N GLU A 215 -10.44 3.87 24.10
CA GLU A 215 -10.86 4.43 25.40
C GLU A 215 -9.85 4.12 26.54
N SER A 216 -8.66 3.60 26.22
CA SER A 216 -7.63 3.27 27.20
C SER A 216 -6.26 3.08 26.53
N CYS A 217 -5.73 4.10 25.87
CA CYS A 217 -4.27 4.24 25.92
C CYS A 217 -4.00 4.89 27.27
N PRO A 218 -3.46 4.19 28.29
CA PRO A 218 -3.09 4.84 29.53
C PRO A 218 -2.03 5.87 29.15
N THR A 219 -2.44 7.13 29.05
CA THR A 219 -1.54 8.26 29.08
C THR A 219 -0.94 8.20 30.46
N GLY A 220 0.15 7.44 30.58
CA GLY A 220 1.00 7.38 31.75
C GLY A 220 1.63 8.76 31.90
N GLY A 221 0.83 9.71 32.37
CA GLY A 221 1.30 10.95 32.93
C GLY A 221 2.32 10.56 33.97
N ARG A 222 3.58 10.86 33.68
CA ARG A 222 4.67 10.85 34.65
C ARG A 222 4.33 11.89 35.73
N THR A 223 3.47 11.52 36.66
CA THR A 223 3.47 12.06 38.03
C THR A 223 3.98 10.93 38.91
N GLY A 224 5.31 10.81 38.95
CA GLY A 224 5.97 9.82 39.80
C GLY A 224 5.61 10.04 41.26
N THR A 225 4.82 9.12 41.81
CA THR A 225 4.95 8.73 43.21
C THR A 225 5.05 7.21 43.21
N ALA A 226 6.23 6.70 43.55
CA ALA A 226 6.53 5.28 43.54
C ALA A 226 5.70 4.56 44.61
N ALA A 227 4.69 3.79 44.20
CA ALA A 227 4.07 2.77 45.02
C ALA A 227 4.45 1.39 44.46
N ARG A 228 5.18 0.61 45.26
CA ARG A 228 5.48 -0.81 44.99
C ARG A 228 4.15 -1.58 44.91
N SER A 229 3.86 -2.21 43.78
CA SER A 229 2.82 -3.22 43.68
C SER A 229 3.44 -4.62 43.58
N THR A 230 2.90 -5.52 44.39
CA THR A 230 3.23 -6.95 44.44
C THR A 230 2.53 -7.67 43.31
N SER A 231 3.28 -8.47 42.54
CA SER A 231 2.79 -9.26 41.42
C SER A 231 1.95 -10.45 41.87
N SER A 232 0.68 -10.51 41.47
CA SER A 232 -0.09 -11.75 41.40
C SER A 232 -0.39 -12.06 39.93
N SER A 233 0.22 -13.13 39.42
CA SER A 233 0.01 -13.63 38.06
C SER A 233 -1.27 -14.44 37.98
N THR A 234 -2.24 -13.97 37.19
CA THR A 234 -3.39 -14.79 36.76
C THR A 234 -3.16 -15.21 35.30
N PRO A 235 -3.22 -16.51 34.97
CA PRO A 235 -3.02 -16.97 33.59
C PRO A 235 -4.25 -16.71 32.72
N TRP A 236 -4.00 -16.44 31.44
CA TRP A 236 -5.00 -16.29 30.39
C TRP A 236 -5.68 -17.64 30.07
N PRO A 237 -6.97 -17.66 29.72
CA PRO A 237 -7.64 -18.89 29.31
C PRO A 237 -7.13 -19.37 27.95
N THR A 238 -6.78 -20.65 27.87
CA THR A 238 -6.39 -21.35 26.65
C THR A 238 -7.53 -21.39 25.64
N ALA A 239 -7.21 -21.14 24.37
CA ALA A 239 -8.14 -21.20 23.24
C ALA A 239 -8.76 -22.59 23.06
N SER A 240 -10.07 -22.63 22.77
CA SER A 240 -10.84 -23.84 22.46
C SER A 240 -10.43 -24.47 21.12
N PRO A 241 -10.43 -25.80 20.98
CA PRO A 241 -10.10 -26.49 19.74
C PRO A 241 -11.32 -26.59 18.82
N TRP A 242 -11.35 -25.79 17.77
CA TRP A 242 -12.25 -25.98 16.62
C TRP A 242 -11.42 -26.38 15.40
N CYS A 243 -10.99 -27.64 15.33
CA CYS A 243 -10.64 -28.29 14.05
C CYS A 243 -10.43 -29.80 14.21
N SER A 244 -11.49 -30.58 14.08
CA SER A 244 -11.40 -31.96 13.58
C SER A 244 -12.79 -32.51 13.25
N ARG A 245 -13.21 -32.38 11.98
CA ARG A 245 -14.05 -33.41 11.36
C ARG A 245 -13.42 -33.80 10.03
N ARG A 246 -12.94 -35.04 10.02
CA ARG A 246 -12.57 -35.78 8.80
C ARG A 246 -13.84 -36.03 8.00
N ALA A 247 -13.74 -35.89 6.69
CA ALA A 247 -14.68 -36.50 5.77
C ALA A 247 -14.41 -38.01 5.74
N SER A 248 -15.47 -38.78 5.92
CA SER A 248 -15.55 -40.19 5.56
C SER A 248 -16.95 -40.41 5.00
N GLU A 249 -17.04 -40.37 3.67
CA GLU A 249 -17.86 -41.18 2.76
C GLU A 249 -17.61 -40.71 1.32
#